data_AF-A0A538GS28-F1
#
_entry.id   AF-A0A538GS28-F1
#
_cell.length_a   1.000
_cell.length_b   1.000
_cell.length_c   1.000
_cell.angle_alpha   90.00
_cell.angle_beta   90.00
_cell.angle_gamma   90.00
#
_symmetry.space_group_name_H-M   'P 1'
#
loop_
_entity.id
_entity.type
_entity.pdbx_description
1 polymer ?
#
loop_
_entity_poly.entity_id
_entity_poly.type
_entity_poly.pdbx_seq_one_letter_code
_entity_poly.pdbx_strand_id
1 'polypeptide(L)' 'ALPLGLLVRRCEEPRTPFPLVDDSGESSHGAPDPDHVPGAPPNISAMHRWSPAATNAAYRGKPLAIVWHFQLGGDPVHSG' A
#
# COMPACT_ATOMS: atom_id res chain seq x y z
N ALA A 1 11.31 -15.31 -8.52
CA ALA A 1 12.21 -15.67 -7.40
C ALA A 1 13.00 -14.43 -6.99
N LEU A 2 13.41 -14.32 -5.73
CA LEU A 2 14.28 -13.21 -5.31
C LEU A 2 15.67 -13.36 -5.97
N PRO A 3 16.37 -12.25 -6.29
CA PRO A 3 17.76 -12.29 -6.72
C PRO A 3 18.63 -13.10 -5.75
N LEU A 4 19.59 -13.85 -6.29
CA LEU A 4 20.54 -14.65 -5.51
C LEU A 4 21.26 -13.75 -4.50
N GLY A 5 21.39 -14.25 -3.26
CA GLY A 5 22.07 -13.54 -2.17
C GLY A 5 21.17 -12.62 -1.33
N LEU A 6 19.92 -12.34 -1.71
CA LEU A 6 19.01 -11.58 -0.83
C LEU A 6 18.32 -12.48 0.21
N LEU A 7 18.50 -12.13 1.48
CA LEU A 7 17.86 -12.76 2.63
C LEU A 7 16.71 -11.87 3.13
N VAL A 8 15.52 -12.45 3.27
CA VAL A 8 14.39 -11.77 3.92
C VAL A 8 14.72 -11.59 5.40
N ARG A 9 14.63 -10.36 5.91
CA ARG A 9 14.87 -10.04 7.33
C ARG A 9 13.59 -9.73 8.08
N ARG A 10 12.65 -9.07 7.42
CA ARG A 10 11.39 -8.64 8.03
C ARG A 10 10.32 -8.48 6.97
N CYS A 11 9.08 -8.77 7.36
CA CYS A 11 7.88 -8.37 6.64
C CYS A 11 7.14 -7.36 7.51
N GLU A 12 6.72 -6.25 6.92
CA GLU A 12 5.84 -5.29 7.57
C GLU A 12 4.57 -5.13 6.74
N GLU A 13 3.45 -5.00 7.43
CA GLU A 13 2.15 -4.73 6.83
C GLU A 13 1.61 -3.43 7.44
N PRO A 14 2.06 -2.25 6.96
CA PRO A 14 1.57 -0.98 7.47
C PRO A 14 0.05 -0.91 7.33
N ARG A 15 -0.63 -0.47 8.39
CA ARG A 15 -2.09 -0.32 8.39
C ARG A 15 -2.48 0.88 7.52
N THR A 16 -3.60 0.75 6.81
CA THR A 16 -4.24 1.92 6.19
C THR A 16 -4.63 2.93 7.27
N PRO A 17 -4.35 4.24 7.08
CA PRO A 17 -4.87 5.28 7.95
C PRO A 17 -6.38 5.20 8.11
N PHE A 18 -6.88 5.57 9.29
CA PHE A 18 -8.31 5.62 9.55
C PHE A 18 -8.69 6.98 10.16
N PRO A 19 -9.72 7.66 9.63
CA PRO A 19 -10.47 7.30 8.41
C PRO A 19 -9.60 7.41 7.15
N LEU A 20 -9.94 6.63 6.11
CA LEU A 20 -9.29 6.70 4.80
C LEU A 20 -9.80 7.90 4.00
N VAL A 21 -11.10 8.16 4.11
CA VAL A 21 -11.76 9.35 3.58
C VAL A 21 -12.57 10.00 4.70
N ASP A 22 -12.50 11.32 4.84
CA ASP A 22 -13.30 12.02 5.85
C ASP A 22 -14.76 12.17 5.42
N ASP A 23 -15.57 12.82 6.26
CA ASP A 23 -17.00 13.02 6.00
C ASP A 23 -17.28 13.94 4.79
N SER A 24 -16.28 14.73 4.37
CA SER A 24 -16.35 15.54 3.14
C SER A 24 -15.92 14.77 1.89
N GLY A 25 -15.44 13.53 2.06
CA GLY A 25 -14.93 12.68 0.98
C GLY A 25 -13.48 12.94 0.62
N GLU A 26 -12.77 13.76 1.39
CA GLU A 26 -11.35 14.05 1.18
C GLU A 26 -10.47 12.90 1.67
N SER A 27 -9.43 12.58 0.90
CA SER A 27 -8.53 11.46 1.17
C SER A 27 -7.51 11.84 2.25
N SER A 28 -7.23 10.91 3.16
CA SER A 28 -6.15 11.03 4.15
C SER A 28 -4.75 11.11 3.52
N HIS A 29 -4.62 10.83 2.22
CA HIS A 29 -3.36 10.88 1.47
C HIS A 29 -3.07 12.27 0.88
N GLY A 30 -3.90 13.28 1.16
CA GLY A 30 -3.62 14.70 0.95
C GLY A 30 -4.11 15.26 -0.38
N ALA A 31 -3.88 14.57 -1.51
CA ALA A 31 -4.44 14.97 -2.80
C ALA A 31 -5.67 14.13 -3.15
N PRO A 32 -6.72 14.74 -3.73
CA PRO A 32 -7.86 13.99 -4.24
C PRO A 32 -7.44 13.09 -5.41
N ASP A 33 -8.00 11.89 -5.45
CA ASP A 33 -7.82 10.98 -6.57
C ASP A 33 -8.40 11.63 -7.85
N PRO A 34 -7.68 11.55 -8.99
CA PRO A 34 -8.15 12.16 -10.23
C PRO A 34 -9.42 11.47 -10.74
N ASP A 35 -10.32 12.24 -11.34
CA ASP A 35 -11.52 11.67 -11.96
C ASP A 35 -11.16 10.69 -13.09
N HIS A 36 -12.06 9.74 -13.37
CA HIS A 36 -11.85 8.75 -14.43
C HIS A 36 -11.75 9.41 -15.82
N VAL A 37 -10.74 8.99 -16.59
CA VAL A 37 -10.55 9.40 -17.98
C VAL A 37 -11.17 8.35 -18.91
N PRO A 38 -12.15 8.71 -19.77
CA PRO A 38 -12.73 7.77 -20.73
C PRO A 38 -11.66 7.10 -21.61
N GLY A 39 -11.73 5.78 -21.73
CA GLY A 39 -10.77 4.98 -22.51
C GLY A 39 -9.50 4.57 -21.73
N ALA A 40 -9.27 5.10 -20.53
CA ALA A 40 -8.27 4.59 -19.60
C ALA A 40 -8.87 3.45 -18.73
N PRO A 41 -8.04 2.67 -18.03
CA PRO A 41 -8.52 1.80 -16.97
C PRO A 41 -9.34 2.58 -15.91
N PRO A 42 -10.34 1.94 -15.28
CA PRO A 42 -11.15 2.59 -14.26
C PRO A 42 -10.29 3.03 -13.07
N ASN A 43 -10.46 4.28 -12.62
CA ASN A 43 -9.88 4.75 -11.36
C ASN A 43 -10.86 4.46 -10.22
N ILE A 44 -10.77 3.27 -9.63
CA ILE A 44 -11.66 2.87 -8.53
C ILE A 44 -11.45 3.72 -7.27
N SER A 45 -10.26 4.30 -7.07
CA SER A 45 -9.97 5.13 -5.90
C SER A 45 -10.78 6.42 -5.90
N ALA A 46 -11.05 6.99 -7.09
CA ALA A 46 -11.94 8.14 -7.24
C ALA A 46 -13.38 7.85 -6.75
N MET A 47 -13.77 6.58 -6.62
CA MET A 47 -15.09 6.21 -6.09
C MET A 47 -15.19 6.38 -4.58
N HIS A 48 -14.06 6.39 -3.85
CA HIS A 48 -14.04 6.36 -2.39
C HIS A 48 -14.80 7.53 -1.76
N ARG A 49 -14.72 8.72 -2.37
CA ARG A 49 -15.35 9.95 -1.88
C ARG A 49 -16.88 9.92 -1.90
N TRP A 50 -17.47 9.11 -2.79
CA TRP A 50 -18.93 9.07 -2.97
C TRP A 50 -19.66 8.21 -1.93
N SER A 51 -18.92 7.42 -1.15
CA SER A 51 -19.48 6.67 -0.03
C SER A 51 -18.47 6.51 1.10
N PRO A 52 -18.20 7.59 1.87
CA PRO A 52 -17.17 7.56 2.92
C PRO A 52 -17.40 6.45 3.95
N ALA A 53 -18.66 6.20 4.35
CA ALA A 53 -18.99 5.14 5.29
C ALA A 53 -18.63 3.74 4.76
N ALA A 54 -18.99 3.43 3.51
CA ALA A 54 -18.69 2.14 2.90
C ALA A 54 -17.18 1.97 2.66
N THR A 55 -16.51 3.00 2.16
CA THR A 55 -15.06 3.04 1.97
C THR A 55 -14.33 2.79 3.29
N ASN A 56 -14.63 3.57 4.33
CA ASN A 56 -13.98 3.44 5.63
C ASN A 56 -14.23 2.05 6.25
N ALA A 57 -15.44 1.50 6.12
CA ALA A 57 -15.72 0.13 6.56
C ALA A 57 -14.91 -0.92 5.78
N ALA A 58 -14.79 -0.77 4.47
CA ALA A 58 -14.08 -1.71 3.61
C ALA A 58 -12.57 -1.73 3.85
N TYR A 59 -11.96 -0.60 4.25
CA TYR A 59 -10.52 -0.46 4.42
C TYR A 59 -10.04 -0.47 5.88
N ARG A 60 -10.96 -0.41 6.86
CA ARG A 60 -10.61 -0.39 8.28
C ARG A 60 -9.77 -1.61 8.67
N GLY A 61 -8.58 -1.33 9.21
CA GLY A 61 -7.69 -2.35 9.76
C GLY A 61 -7.00 -3.23 8.72
N LYS A 62 -7.22 -3.01 7.42
CA LYS A 62 -6.51 -3.68 6.34
C LYS A 62 -5.09 -3.14 6.18
N PRO A 63 -4.14 -3.96 5.73
CA PRO A 63 -2.83 -3.48 5.36
C PRO A 63 -2.92 -2.62 4.09
N LEU A 64 -2.20 -1.49 4.10
CA LEU A 64 -2.06 -0.61 2.95
C LEU A 64 -1.12 -1.22 1.91
N ALA A 65 -0.05 -1.85 2.39
CA ALA A 65 0.99 -2.46 1.59
C ALA A 65 1.64 -3.62 2.33
N ILE A 66 2.35 -4.47 1.60
CA ILE A 66 3.27 -5.46 2.15
C ILE A 66 4.68 -4.97 1.83
N VAL A 67 5.47 -4.70 2.88
CA VAL A 67 6.84 -4.23 2.76
C VAL A 67 7.79 -5.34 3.19
N TRP A 68 8.60 -5.81 2.24
CA TRP A 68 9.63 -6.81 2.50
C TRP A 68 10.99 -6.14 2.68
N HIS A 69 11.64 -6.38 3.81
CA HIS A 69 13.00 -5.92 4.09
C HIS A 69 13.97 -7.04 3.77
N PHE A 70 14.93 -6.76 2.88
CA PHE A 70 15.97 -7.69 2.49
C PHE A 70 17.34 -7.20 2.94
N GLN A 71 18.26 -8.15 3.15
CA GLN A 71 19.67 -7.88 3.33
C GLN A 71 20.46 -8.77 2.38
N LEU A 72 21.56 -8.25 1.83
CA LEU A 72 22.52 -9.08 1.11
C LEU A 72 23.21 -10.03 2.11
N GLY A 73 23.13 -11.34 1.84
CA GLY A 73 23.93 -12.35 2.51
C GLY A 73 25.39 -12.11 2.18
N GLY A 74 26.27 -12.18 3.18
CA GLY A 74 27.70 -12.07 2.95
C GLY A 74 28.21 -13.23 2.10
N ASP A 75 29.27 -12.99 1.33
CA ASP A 75 30.04 -14.07 0.74
C ASP A 75 30.57 -14.98 1.87
N PRO A 76 30.57 -16.31 1.69
CA PRO A 76 31.31 -17.16 2.60
C PRO A 76 32.77 -16.78 2.48
N VAL A 77 33.29 -16.07 3.49
CA VAL A 77 34.73 -15.86 3.66
C VAL A 77 35.35 -17.25 3.73
N HIS A 78 36.00 -17.68 2.65
CA HIS A 78 36.89 -18.83 2.67
C HIS A 78 38.03 -18.49 3.63
N SER A 79 37.88 -18.94 4.87
CA SER A 79 38.92 -18.89 5.88
C SER A 79 39.85 -20.06 5.61
N GLY A 80 41.08 -19.74 5.20
CA GLY A 80 42.30 -20.54 5.40
C GLY A 80 42.41 -21.84 4.63
#